data_AF-A0A068YK04-F1
#
_entry.id   AF-A0A068YK04-F1
#
_cell.length_a   1.000
_cell.length_b   1.000
_cell.length_c   1.000
_cell.angle_alpha   90.00
_cell.angle_beta   90.00
_cell.angle_gamma   90.00
#
_symmetry.space_group_name_H-M   'P 1'
#
loop_
_entity.id
_entity.type
_entity.pdbx_description
1 polymer ?
#
loop_
_entity_poly.entity_id
_entity_poly.type
_entity_poly.pdbx_seq_one_letter_code
_entity_poly.pdbx_strand_id
1 'polypeptide(L)'
;MRLFRVVRVLKLSRHSKGLQVLAKTMVTSGRELTLLLFFVIVCVVLFATAVYYAELDSRPNSFTSIPDSFWWAVVTMTTVGYGDMRPQTMLGKFVGCLCAVAGVLTIALPVPVIVSNFNYFYIKEKENEELINYAVLNRRRVRENNSSSVNIPKSFDRTGNYDEEIASVTERDGLYIRRVSNWPNHLRTFKHIYREDAPINQRKHSR
;
A
#
# COMPACT_ATOMS: atom_id res chain seq x y z
N MET A 1 -31.29 -16.84 -1.56
CA MET A 1 -30.72 -17.57 -2.72
C MET A 1 -30.39 -16.71 -3.97
N ARG A 2 -30.56 -15.38 -3.99
CA ARG A 2 -30.17 -14.51 -5.13
C ARG A 2 -28.80 -13.85 -4.97
N LEU A 3 -28.43 -13.49 -3.74
CA LEU A 3 -27.13 -12.89 -3.37
C LEU A 3 -25.90 -13.74 -3.76
N PHE A 4 -25.99 -15.08 -3.67
CA PHE A 4 -24.89 -15.98 -4.07
C PHE A 4 -24.50 -15.87 -5.56
N ARG A 5 -25.37 -15.34 -6.43
CA ARG A 5 -25.04 -15.08 -7.85
C ARG A 5 -24.12 -13.86 -8.01
N VAL A 6 -24.30 -12.84 -7.17
CA VAL A 6 -23.47 -11.62 -7.16
C VAL A 6 -22.07 -11.92 -6.61
N VAL A 7 -21.97 -12.83 -5.62
CA VAL A 7 -20.69 -13.33 -5.11
C VAL A 7 -19.90 -14.10 -6.19
N ARG A 8 -20.57 -14.78 -7.13
CA ARG A 8 -19.91 -15.37 -8.30
C ARG A 8 -19.33 -14.33 -9.26
N VAL A 9 -19.99 -13.18 -9.43
CA VAL A 9 -19.46 -12.04 -10.22
C VAL A 9 -18.21 -11.45 -9.56
N LEU A 10 -18.18 -11.34 -8.23
CA LEU A 10 -16.96 -10.99 -7.49
C LEU A 10 -15.85 -12.06 -7.64
N LYS A 11 -16.21 -13.33 -7.90
CA LYS A 11 -15.24 -14.39 -8.18
C LYS A 11 -14.52 -14.21 -9.53
N LEU A 12 -15.10 -13.47 -10.49
CA LEU A 12 -14.40 -13.02 -11.71
C LEU A 12 -13.39 -11.90 -11.43
N SER A 13 -13.56 -11.12 -10.37
CA SER A 13 -12.57 -10.12 -9.93
C SER A 13 -11.21 -10.74 -9.62
N ARG A 14 -11.18 -12.02 -9.23
CA ARG A 14 -9.94 -12.73 -8.96
C ARG A 14 -9.15 -13.05 -10.24
N HIS A 15 -9.79 -13.03 -11.41
CA HIS A 15 -9.13 -13.38 -12.67
C HIS A 15 -8.64 -12.15 -13.45
N SER A 16 -9.22 -10.97 -13.19
CA SER A 16 -8.76 -9.72 -13.80
C SER A 16 -7.72 -9.04 -12.93
N LYS A 17 -6.49 -8.94 -13.45
CA LYS A 17 -5.41 -8.16 -12.82
C LYS A 17 -5.84 -6.71 -12.56
N GLY A 18 -6.65 -6.12 -13.44
CA GLY A 18 -7.14 -4.74 -13.29
C GLY A 18 -8.05 -4.54 -12.07
N LEU A 19 -8.94 -5.48 -11.76
CA LEU A 19 -9.85 -5.34 -10.62
C LEU A 19 -9.17 -5.63 -9.27
N GLN A 20 -8.13 -6.49 -9.26
CA GLN A 20 -7.26 -6.67 -8.09
C GLN A 20 -6.45 -5.41 -7.79
N VAL A 21 -5.91 -4.75 -8.82
CA VAL A 21 -5.21 -3.48 -8.67
C VAL A 21 -6.17 -2.42 -8.13
N LEU A 22 -7.38 -2.30 -8.68
CA LEU A 22 -8.38 -1.34 -8.21
C LEU A 22 -8.82 -1.58 -6.75
N ALA A 23 -9.03 -2.84 -6.36
CA ALA A 23 -9.35 -3.21 -4.99
C ALA A 23 -8.18 -2.92 -4.03
N LYS A 24 -6.95 -3.23 -4.43
CA LYS A 24 -5.74 -2.93 -3.64
C LYS A 24 -5.57 -1.41 -3.48
N THR A 25 -5.81 -0.65 -4.54
CA THR A 25 -5.81 0.82 -4.54
C THR A 25 -6.88 1.41 -3.61
N MET A 26 -8.10 0.86 -3.61
CA MET A 26 -9.15 1.29 -2.67
C MET A 26 -8.81 1.03 -1.20
N VAL A 27 -8.18 -0.12 -0.90
CA VAL A 27 -7.77 -0.44 0.48
C VAL A 27 -6.59 0.42 0.92
N THR A 28 -5.61 0.64 0.03
CA THR A 28 -4.46 1.51 0.30
C THR A 28 -4.89 2.95 0.57
N SER A 29 -5.88 3.47 -0.16
CA SER A 29 -6.43 4.82 0.06
C SER A 29 -7.76 4.82 0.80
N GLY A 30 -7.99 3.78 1.60
CA GLY A 30 -9.21 3.63 2.37
C GLY A 30 -9.39 4.76 3.39
N ARG A 31 -8.29 5.31 3.93
CA ARG A 31 -8.34 6.44 4.87
C ARG A 31 -8.91 7.69 4.20
N GLU A 32 -8.44 8.02 3.01
CA GLU A 32 -8.89 9.21 2.29
C GLU A 32 -10.31 9.03 1.73
N LEU A 33 -10.66 7.82 1.28
CA LEU A 33 -12.04 7.48 0.89
C LEU A 33 -13.00 7.54 2.08
N THR A 34 -12.57 7.13 3.28
CA THR A 34 -13.38 7.21 4.49
C THR A 34 -13.67 8.66 4.87
N LEU A 35 -12.69 9.56 4.73
CA LEU A 35 -12.89 10.99 4.95
C LEU A 35 -13.89 11.58 3.95
N LEU A 36 -13.77 11.25 2.65
CA LEU A 36 -14.75 11.64 1.63
C LEU A 36 -16.16 11.18 2.01
N LEU A 37 -16.33 9.89 2.33
CA LEU A 37 -17.62 9.33 2.69
C LEU A 37 -18.20 9.97 3.95
N PHE A 38 -17.36 10.30 4.94
CA PHE A 38 -17.77 11.01 6.14
C PHE A 38 -18.35 12.40 5.81
N PHE A 39 -17.66 13.20 5.00
CA PHE A 39 -18.18 14.49 4.54
C PHE A 39 -19.49 14.34 3.77
N VAL A 40 -19.56 13.34 2.88
CA VAL A 40 -20.76 13.09 2.10
C VAL A 40 -21.96 12.78 3.00
N ILE A 41 -21.78 11.90 3.99
CA ILE A 41 -22.84 11.53 4.94
C ILE A 41 -23.30 12.74 5.75
N VAL A 42 -22.38 13.56 6.25
CA VAL A 42 -22.72 14.78 7.01
C VAL A 42 -23.56 15.74 6.18
N CYS A 43 -23.16 16.01 4.93
CA CYS A 43 -23.92 16.87 4.02
C CYS A 43 -25.28 16.27 3.67
N VAL A 44 -25.38 14.97 3.41
CA VAL A 44 -26.65 14.28 3.15
C VAL A 44 -27.61 14.46 4.33
N VAL A 45 -27.15 14.23 5.56
CA VAL A 45 -27.98 14.36 6.76
C VAL A 45 -28.45 15.80 6.93
N LEU A 46 -27.56 16.78 6.72
CA LEU A 46 -27.86 18.21 6.83
C LEU A 46 -28.94 18.62 5.82
N PHE A 47 -28.75 18.32 4.54
CA PHE A 47 -29.69 18.71 3.49
C PHE A 47 -31.00 17.93 3.53
N ALA A 48 -30.99 16.64 3.88
CA ALA A 48 -32.20 15.84 4.06
C ALA A 48 -33.08 16.39 5.20
N THR A 49 -32.45 16.82 6.30
CA THR A 49 -33.17 17.45 7.41
C THR A 49 -33.70 18.82 7.02
N ALA A 50 -32.88 19.65 6.34
CA ALA A 50 -33.29 20.98 5.89
C ALA A 50 -34.45 20.95 4.90
N VAL A 51 -34.43 20.04 3.91
CA VAL A 51 -35.52 19.93 2.93
C VAL A 51 -36.80 19.39 3.58
N TYR A 52 -36.68 18.46 4.53
CA TYR A 52 -37.83 17.92 5.27
C TYR A 52 -38.59 19.04 6.01
N TYR A 53 -37.86 19.90 6.72
CA TYR A 53 -38.47 21.05 7.40
C TYR A 53 -38.99 22.10 6.43
N ALA A 54 -38.30 22.32 5.30
CA ALA A 54 -38.76 23.28 4.28
C ALA A 54 -40.05 22.82 3.57
N GLU A 55 -40.30 21.52 3.49
CA GLU A 55 -41.46 20.92 2.79
C GLU A 55 -42.55 20.42 3.75
N LEU A 56 -42.41 20.63 5.06
CA LEU A 56 -43.31 20.03 6.07
C LEU A 56 -44.79 20.41 5.86
N ASP A 57 -45.04 21.65 5.44
CA ASP A 57 -46.38 22.20 5.21
C ASP A 57 -46.85 22.12 3.74
N SER A 58 -46.05 21.51 2.85
CA SER A 58 -46.37 21.46 1.42
C SER A 58 -47.38 20.34 1.10
N ARG A 59 -48.30 20.57 0.16
CA ARG A 59 -49.22 19.54 -0.36
C ARG A 59 -49.16 19.54 -1.90
N PRO A 60 -48.86 18.41 -2.54
CA PRO A 60 -48.54 17.08 -1.99
C PRO A 60 -47.13 17.03 -1.35
N ASN A 61 -47.01 16.37 -0.20
CA ASN A 61 -45.72 16.19 0.48
C ASN A 61 -45.03 14.91 -0.02
N SER A 62 -43.91 15.05 -0.73
CA SER A 62 -43.05 13.91 -1.10
C SER A 62 -42.09 13.51 0.01
N PHE A 63 -41.84 14.37 1.00
CA PHE A 63 -40.88 14.18 2.10
C PHE A 63 -41.63 13.77 3.38
N THR A 64 -42.11 12.53 3.41
CA THR A 64 -42.91 11.98 4.52
C THR A 64 -42.12 11.81 5.81
N SER A 65 -40.85 11.38 5.71
CA SER A 65 -39.98 11.12 6.85
C SER A 65 -38.55 11.55 6.56
N ILE A 66 -37.76 11.82 7.61
CA ILE A 66 -36.31 12.13 7.47
C ILE A 66 -35.55 11.02 6.70
N PRO A 67 -35.82 9.71 6.94
CA PRO A 67 -35.19 8.65 6.16
C PRO A 67 -35.54 8.68 4.66
N ASP A 68 -36.77 9.07 4.31
CA ASP A 68 -37.20 9.20 2.92
C ASP A 68 -36.46 10.37 2.24
N SER A 69 -36.25 11.47 2.98
CA SER A 69 -35.46 12.61 2.51
C SER A 69 -33.98 12.26 2.25
N PHE A 70 -33.43 11.22 2.88
CA PHE A 70 -32.06 10.77 2.57
C PHE A 70 -31.94 10.29 1.14
N TRP A 71 -32.95 9.61 0.59
CA TRP A 71 -32.92 9.15 -0.80
C TRP A 71 -32.76 10.34 -1.75
N TRP A 72 -33.61 11.36 -1.59
CA TRP A 72 -33.52 12.58 -2.38
C TRP A 72 -32.18 13.30 -2.20
N ALA A 73 -31.70 13.43 -0.96
CA ALA A 73 -30.45 14.12 -0.66
C ALA A 73 -29.25 13.40 -1.29
N VAL A 74 -29.18 12.06 -1.21
CA VAL A 74 -28.12 11.27 -1.85
C VAL A 74 -28.16 11.44 -3.38
N VAL A 75 -29.33 11.29 -4.00
CA VAL A 75 -29.52 11.38 -5.46
C VAL A 75 -29.22 12.79 -5.98
N THR A 76 -29.59 13.83 -5.24
CA THR A 76 -29.35 15.23 -5.62
C THR A 76 -27.89 15.61 -5.44
N MET A 77 -27.29 15.23 -4.31
CA MET A 77 -25.91 15.58 -3.98
C MET A 77 -24.89 14.83 -4.84
N THR A 78 -25.24 13.62 -5.30
CA THR A 78 -24.47 12.88 -6.32
C THR A 78 -24.79 13.30 -7.75
N THR A 79 -25.61 14.34 -7.94
CA THR A 79 -26.01 14.89 -9.25
C THR A 79 -26.73 13.91 -10.17
N VAL A 80 -27.28 12.80 -9.63
CA VAL A 80 -28.04 11.82 -10.40
C VAL A 80 -29.41 12.37 -10.79
N GLY A 81 -30.13 12.94 -9.82
CA GLY A 81 -31.37 13.70 -10.06
C GLY A 81 -32.49 12.92 -10.78
N TYR A 82 -32.90 11.76 -10.26
CA TYR A 82 -33.98 10.96 -10.86
C TYR A 82 -35.31 11.73 -11.06
N GLY A 83 -35.60 12.69 -10.18
CA GLY A 83 -36.78 13.56 -10.27
C GLY A 83 -38.08 12.93 -9.77
N ASP A 84 -37.99 11.76 -9.14
CA ASP A 84 -39.07 11.05 -8.45
C ASP A 84 -39.56 11.78 -7.19
N MET A 85 -38.62 12.38 -6.45
CA MET A 85 -38.88 13.27 -5.33
C MET A 85 -38.24 14.63 -5.63
N ARG A 86 -38.96 15.73 -5.37
CA ARG A 86 -38.42 17.09 -5.56
C ARG A 86 -39.17 18.11 -4.70
N PRO A 87 -38.47 19.09 -4.11
CA PRO A 87 -39.11 20.14 -3.32
C PRO A 87 -40.05 20.99 -4.18
N GLN A 88 -41.24 21.30 -3.66
CA GLN A 88 -42.25 22.12 -4.33
C GLN A 88 -42.23 23.56 -3.81
N THR A 89 -41.88 23.77 -2.54
CA THR A 89 -41.83 25.08 -1.89
C THR A 89 -40.66 25.92 -2.41
N MET A 90 -40.78 27.24 -2.28
CA MET A 90 -39.70 28.15 -2.66
C MET A 90 -38.44 27.95 -1.80
N LEU A 91 -38.62 27.69 -0.50
CA LEU A 91 -37.52 27.39 0.42
C LEU A 91 -36.86 26.04 0.09
N GLY A 92 -37.65 25.00 -0.14
CA GLY A 92 -37.14 23.69 -0.53
C GLY A 92 -36.35 23.73 -1.85
N LYS A 93 -36.79 24.53 -2.83
CA LYS A 93 -36.04 24.74 -4.08
C LYS A 93 -34.71 25.44 -3.86
N PHE A 94 -34.67 26.45 -2.99
CA PHE A 94 -33.42 27.12 -2.62
C PHE A 94 -32.45 26.14 -1.92
N VAL A 95 -32.95 25.32 -0.99
CA VAL A 95 -32.20 24.24 -0.35
C VAL A 95 -31.69 23.23 -1.39
N GLY A 96 -32.51 22.88 -2.38
CA GLY A 96 -32.14 21.99 -3.49
C GLY A 96 -31.01 22.55 -4.35
N CYS A 97 -31.05 23.85 -4.71
CA CYS A 97 -29.97 24.52 -5.42
C CYS A 97 -28.67 24.49 -4.62
N LEU A 98 -28.75 24.81 -3.31
CA LEU A 98 -27.59 24.78 -2.42
C LEU A 98 -27.03 23.36 -2.28
N CYS A 99 -27.91 22.35 -2.19
CA CYS A 99 -27.53 20.94 -2.11
C CYS A 99 -26.77 20.49 -3.37
N ALA A 100 -27.24 20.85 -4.57
CA ALA A 100 -26.58 20.51 -5.82
C ALA A 100 -25.16 21.11 -5.90
N VAL A 101 -25.01 22.40 -5.57
CA VAL A 101 -23.69 23.07 -5.55
C VAL A 101 -22.79 22.45 -4.48
N ALA A 102 -23.31 22.25 -3.27
CA ALA A 102 -22.56 21.65 -2.19
C ALA A 102 -22.11 20.22 -2.51
N GLY A 103 -22.91 19.43 -3.23
CA GLY A 103 -22.55 18.07 -3.66
C GLY A 103 -21.33 18.07 -4.58
N VAL A 104 -21.32 18.93 -5.59
CA VAL A 104 -20.18 19.10 -6.50
C VAL A 104 -18.93 19.55 -5.72
N LEU A 105 -19.06 20.53 -4.83
CA LEU A 105 -17.95 21.01 -4.00
C LEU A 105 -17.42 19.93 -3.05
N THR A 106 -18.32 19.13 -2.47
CA THR A 106 -17.96 18.03 -1.54
C THR A 106 -17.14 16.96 -2.23
N ILE A 107 -17.37 16.71 -3.52
CA ILE A 107 -16.55 15.78 -4.31
C ILE A 107 -15.27 16.49 -4.79
N ALA A 108 -15.36 17.75 -5.20
CA ALA A 108 -14.26 18.50 -5.81
C ALA A 108 -13.09 18.80 -4.85
N LEU A 109 -13.33 18.95 -3.55
CA LEU A 109 -12.28 19.27 -2.56
C LEU A 109 -11.39 18.08 -2.15
N PRO A 110 -11.95 16.91 -1.76
CA PRO A 110 -11.16 15.75 -1.36
C PRO A 110 -10.53 14.99 -2.53
N VAL A 111 -11.10 15.03 -3.74
CA VAL A 111 -10.53 14.29 -4.89
C VAL A 111 -9.11 14.74 -5.24
N PRO A 112 -8.77 16.04 -5.34
CA PRO A 112 -7.40 16.50 -5.54
C PRO A 112 -6.46 16.12 -4.39
N VAL A 113 -6.94 16.14 -3.14
CA VAL A 113 -6.15 15.70 -1.98
C VAL A 113 -5.82 14.22 -2.08
N ILE A 114 -6.81 13.40 -2.45
CA ILE A 114 -6.64 11.97 -2.72
C ILE A 114 -5.62 11.76 -3.84
N VAL A 115 -5.77 12.46 -4.98
CA VAL A 115 -4.87 12.35 -6.14
C VAL A 115 -3.45 12.79 -5.78
N SER A 116 -3.28 13.86 -5.02
CA SER A 116 -1.97 14.33 -4.56
C SER A 116 -1.30 13.30 -3.65
N ASN A 117 -2.05 12.73 -2.71
CA ASN A 117 -1.56 11.69 -1.81
C ASN A 117 -1.20 10.41 -2.59
N PHE A 118 -2.02 10.00 -3.54
CA PHE A 118 -1.71 8.88 -4.44
C PHE A 118 -0.47 9.14 -5.28
N ASN A 119 -0.32 10.34 -5.84
CA ASN A 119 0.85 10.71 -6.64
C ASN A 119 2.12 10.68 -5.79
N TYR A 120 2.05 11.17 -4.55
CA TYR A 120 3.14 11.09 -3.59
C TYR A 120 3.57 9.63 -3.34
N PHE A 121 2.63 8.73 -3.06
CA PHE A 121 2.94 7.31 -2.84
C PHE A 121 3.42 6.61 -4.12
N TYR A 122 2.87 6.95 -5.29
CA TYR A 122 3.26 6.38 -6.57
C TYR A 122 4.71 6.75 -6.95
N ILE A 123 5.08 8.03 -6.81
CA ILE A 123 6.44 8.50 -7.11
C ILE A 123 7.44 7.87 -6.13
N LYS A 124 7.08 7.80 -4.84
CA LYS A 124 7.94 7.20 -3.80
C LYS A 124 8.23 5.72 -4.06
N GLU A 125 7.23 4.95 -4.49
CA GLU A 125 7.43 3.53 -4.84
C GLU A 125 8.37 3.39 -6.05
N LYS A 126 8.18 4.22 -7.08
CA LYS A 126 9.02 4.22 -8.28
C LYS A 126 10.48 4.59 -7.98
N GLU A 127 10.70 5.61 -7.15
CA GLU A 127 12.04 6.02 -6.75
C GLU A 127 12.75 4.90 -5.95
N ASN A 128 12.02 4.21 -5.07
CA ASN A 128 12.55 3.07 -4.33
C ASN A 128 12.91 1.88 -5.25
N GLU A 129 12.08 1.58 -6.26
CA GLU A 129 12.40 0.58 -7.29
C GLU A 129 13.64 0.96 -8.10
N GLU A 130 13.77 2.21 -8.50
CA GLU A 130 14.95 2.72 -9.21
C GLU A 130 16.22 2.61 -8.35
N LEU A 131 16.16 2.96 -7.06
CA LEU A 131 17.28 2.82 -6.12
C LEU A 131 17.71 1.37 -5.93
N ILE A 132 16.74 0.45 -5.76
CA ILE A 132 17.01 -0.99 -5.64
C ILE A 132 17.66 -1.51 -6.93
N ASN A 133 17.12 -1.15 -8.10
CA ASN A 133 17.68 -1.55 -9.39
C ASN A 133 19.10 -0.99 -9.58
N TYR A 134 19.35 0.26 -9.18
CA TYR A 134 20.68 0.88 -9.26
C TYR A 134 21.68 0.15 -8.36
N ALA A 135 21.29 -0.18 -7.12
CA ALA A 135 22.12 -0.94 -6.19
C ALA A 135 22.44 -2.35 -6.69
N VAL A 136 21.46 -3.03 -7.30
CA VAL A 136 21.64 -4.36 -7.91
C VAL A 136 22.57 -4.30 -9.12
N LEU A 137 22.39 -3.32 -10.01
CA LEU A 137 23.26 -3.12 -11.17
C LEU A 137 24.70 -2.77 -10.74
N ASN A 138 24.86 -1.90 -9.75
CA ASN A 138 26.18 -1.54 -9.24
C ASN A 138 26.89 -2.74 -8.60
N ARG A 139 26.17 -3.57 -7.83
CA ARG A 139 26.72 -4.84 -7.32
C ARG A 139 27.16 -5.78 -8.44
N ARG A 140 26.39 -5.89 -9.53
CA ARG A 140 26.78 -6.71 -10.70
C ARG A 140 28.04 -6.19 -11.36
N ARG A 141 28.15 -4.88 -11.61
CA ARG A 141 29.35 -4.26 -12.19
C ARG A 141 30.59 -4.47 -11.32
N VAL A 142 30.47 -4.30 -10.00
CA VAL A 142 31.59 -4.55 -9.08
C VAL A 142 32.03 -6.01 -9.16
N ARG A 143 31.08 -6.96 -9.21
CA ARG A 143 31.39 -8.38 -9.35
C ARG A 143 32.06 -8.72 -10.69
N GLU A 144 31.62 -8.15 -11.80
CA GLU A 144 32.27 -8.30 -13.11
C GLU A 144 33.68 -7.73 -13.13
N ASN A 145 33.90 -6.51 -12.62
CA ASN A 145 35.24 -5.92 -12.53
C ASN A 145 36.19 -6.75 -11.65
N ASN A 146 35.68 -7.32 -10.54
CA ASN A 146 36.47 -8.22 -9.69
C ASN A 146 36.72 -9.59 -10.35
N SER A 147 35.91 -9.98 -11.34
CA SER A 147 36.10 -11.23 -12.10
C SER A 147 37.10 -11.05 -13.24
N SER A 148 37.12 -9.89 -13.90
CA SER A 148 38.06 -9.53 -14.96
C SER A 148 39.47 -9.19 -14.47
N SER A 149 39.63 -8.90 -13.17
CA SER A 149 40.93 -8.66 -12.52
C SER A 149 41.58 -9.92 -11.96
N VAL A 150 40.95 -11.09 -12.06
CA VAL A 150 41.60 -12.39 -11.79
C VAL A 150 42.28 -12.88 -13.07
N ASN A 151 43.32 -12.17 -13.52
CA ASN A 151 44.39 -12.80 -14.28
C ASN A 151 45.40 -13.31 -13.25
N ILE A 152 45.32 -14.61 -12.92
CA ILE A 152 46.43 -15.29 -12.23
C ILE A 152 47.62 -15.19 -13.19
N PRO A 153 48.74 -14.53 -12.82
CA PRO A 153 49.92 -14.53 -13.67
C PRO A 153 50.44 -15.97 -13.75
N LYS A 154 50.48 -16.52 -14.97
CA LYS A 154 51.25 -17.74 -15.25
C LYS A 154 52.74 -17.38 -15.27
N SER A 155 53.41 -17.43 -14.11
CA SER A 155 54.85 -17.72 -14.03
C SER A 155 55.39 -17.62 -12.60
N PHE A 156 55.65 -18.77 -11.97
CA PHE A 156 56.88 -18.97 -11.19
C PHE A 156 57.14 -20.48 -11.00
N ASP A 157 58.08 -21.01 -11.78
CA ASP A 157 58.63 -22.36 -11.61
C ASP A 157 59.62 -22.38 -10.43
N ARG A 158 59.47 -23.33 -9.50
CA ARG A 158 60.54 -24.24 -9.05
C ARG A 158 60.06 -25.23 -7.98
N THR A 159 60.08 -26.50 -8.36
CA THR A 159 60.50 -27.66 -7.53
C THR A 159 60.17 -27.66 -6.04
N GLY A 160 59.30 -28.61 -5.64
CA GLY A 160 59.42 -29.28 -4.34
C GLY A 160 58.11 -29.40 -3.56
N ASN A 161 57.65 -30.65 -3.43
CA ASN A 161 56.94 -31.19 -2.27
C ASN A 161 55.52 -30.66 -1.97
N TYR A 162 54.52 -31.29 -2.59
CA TYR A 162 53.08 -31.03 -2.36
C TYR A 162 52.52 -31.57 -1.04
N ASP A 163 53.35 -32.18 -0.19
CA ASP A 163 52.88 -32.85 1.04
C ASP A 163 52.92 -31.96 2.29
N GLU A 164 53.51 -30.76 2.23
CA GLU A 164 53.64 -29.86 3.40
C GLU A 164 52.62 -28.70 3.40
N GLU A 165 51.99 -28.41 2.25
CA GLU A 165 51.05 -27.29 2.11
C GLU A 165 49.64 -27.60 2.67
N ILE A 166 49.24 -28.87 2.73
CA ILE A 166 47.95 -29.28 3.35
C ILE A 166 47.98 -29.09 4.89
N ALA A 167 49.15 -29.22 5.52
CA ALA A 167 49.28 -29.04 6.97
C ALA A 167 49.16 -27.56 7.40
N SER A 168 49.65 -26.61 6.59
CA SER A 168 49.63 -25.18 6.95
C SER A 168 48.28 -24.49 6.72
N VAL A 169 47.44 -25.00 5.82
CA VAL A 169 46.06 -24.51 5.60
C VAL A 169 45.16 -24.84 6.79
N THR A 170 45.39 -26.00 7.42
CA THR A 170 44.61 -26.44 8.59
C THR A 170 44.94 -25.62 9.84
N GLU A 171 46.12 -25.00 9.90
CA GLU A 171 46.55 -24.15 11.01
C GLU A 171 46.03 -22.70 10.91
N ARG A 172 45.80 -22.18 9.69
CA ARG A 172 45.17 -20.86 9.50
C ARG A 172 43.70 -20.83 9.91
N ASP A 173 42.98 -21.93 9.74
CA ASP A 173 41.58 -22.04 10.16
C ASP A 173 41.44 -22.09 11.69
N GLY A 174 42.44 -22.62 12.40
CA GLY A 174 42.54 -22.53 13.86
C GLY A 174 42.73 -21.09 14.36
N LEU A 175 43.36 -20.22 13.56
CA LEU A 175 43.58 -18.81 13.91
C LEU A 175 42.36 -17.91 13.64
N TYR A 176 41.47 -18.28 12.72
CA TYR A 176 40.21 -17.57 12.51
C TYR A 176 39.27 -17.73 13.71
N ILE A 177 39.16 -18.93 14.30
CA ILE A 177 38.38 -19.15 15.52
C ILE A 177 38.96 -18.37 16.70
N ARG A 178 40.29 -18.21 16.77
CA ARG A 178 40.97 -17.47 17.83
C ARG A 178 40.86 -15.94 17.70
N ARG A 179 40.61 -15.40 16.50
CA ARG A 179 40.41 -13.95 16.30
C ARG A 179 39.00 -13.49 16.69
N VAL A 180 38.01 -14.38 16.68
CA VAL A 180 36.64 -14.09 17.16
C VAL A 180 36.56 -14.04 18.69
N SER A 181 37.52 -14.64 19.41
CA SER A 181 37.50 -14.65 20.89
C SER A 181 38.14 -13.44 21.57
N ASN A 182 38.88 -12.58 20.83
CA ASN A 182 39.73 -11.54 21.44
C ASN A 182 39.29 -10.10 21.12
N TRP A 183 37.98 -9.85 21.08
CA TRP A 183 37.44 -8.51 20.87
C TRP A 183 37.77 -7.57 22.04
N PRO A 184 38.17 -6.31 21.78
CA PRO A 184 38.37 -5.30 22.82
C PRO A 184 37.07 -5.08 23.61
N ASN A 185 37.20 -4.84 24.92
CA ASN A 185 36.07 -4.86 25.86
C ASN A 185 34.90 -3.89 25.53
N HIS A 186 35.08 -2.91 24.65
CA HIS A 186 34.03 -1.96 24.26
C HIS A 186 33.03 -2.48 23.21
N LEU A 187 33.27 -3.64 22.58
CA LEU A 187 32.43 -4.16 21.49
C LEU A 187 31.66 -5.44 21.83
N ARG A 188 31.60 -5.82 23.12
CA ARG A 188 30.87 -7.04 23.57
C ARG A 188 29.36 -6.96 23.37
N THR A 189 28.77 -5.77 23.27
CA THR A 189 27.31 -5.58 23.18
C THR A 189 26.71 -5.97 21.83
N PHE A 190 27.53 -6.05 20.77
CA PHE A 190 27.06 -6.40 19.42
C PHE A 190 27.06 -7.91 19.12
N LYS A 191 27.58 -8.74 20.04
CA LYS A 191 27.65 -10.21 19.86
C LYS A 191 26.28 -10.89 19.83
N HIS A 192 25.24 -10.25 20.39
CA HIS A 192 23.90 -10.83 20.45
C HIS A 192 23.09 -10.69 19.15
N ILE A 193 23.47 -9.79 18.24
CA ILE A 193 22.66 -9.44 17.07
C ILE A 193 22.87 -10.42 15.91
N TYR A 194 24.02 -11.11 15.84
CA TYR A 194 24.38 -11.96 14.70
C TYR A 194 24.15 -13.47 14.92
N ARG A 195 23.48 -13.88 16.00
CA ARG A 195 23.35 -15.31 16.35
C ARG A 195 22.09 -16.01 15.82
N GLU A 196 21.14 -15.32 15.21
CA GLU A 196 19.83 -15.92 14.89
C GLU A 196 19.62 -16.42 13.45
N ASP A 197 20.51 -16.13 12.49
CA ASP A 197 20.21 -16.38 11.06
C ASP A 197 20.92 -17.58 10.40
N ALA A 198 21.34 -18.61 11.15
CA ALA A 198 21.90 -19.82 10.54
C ALA A 198 20.86 -20.97 10.51
N PRO A 199 20.37 -21.40 9.33
CA PRO A 199 19.37 -22.45 9.20
C PRO A 199 19.92 -23.83 9.59
N ILE A 200 19.13 -24.53 10.40
CA ILE A 200 19.37 -25.90 10.88
C ILE A 200 19.25 -26.86 9.70
N ASN A 201 20.39 -27.37 9.20
CA ASN A 201 20.42 -28.52 8.32
C ASN A 201 21.32 -29.62 8.90
N GLN A 202 20.65 -30.69 9.31
CA GLN A 202 21.06 -32.09 9.33
C GLN A 202 22.39 -32.55 9.97
N ARG A 203 22.18 -33.58 10.81
CA ARG A 203 22.99 -34.79 11.02
C ARG A 203 24.27 -34.65 11.87
N LYS A 204 24.23 -35.34 13.02
CA LYS A 204 24.91 -36.62 13.27
C LYS A 204 24.61 -37.00 14.73
N HIS A 205 23.94 -38.13 15.01
CA HIS A 205 24.53 -39.46 15.00
C HIS A 205 25.89 -39.50 15.71
N SER A 206 25.87 -39.60 17.03
CA SER A 206 26.70 -40.54 17.80
C SER A 206 26.30 -40.48 19.28
N ARG A 207 25.45 -41.42 19.68
CA ARG A 207 25.65 -42.36 20.80
C ARG A 207 24.49 -43.34 20.79
#